data_AF-A0A518V263-F1
#
_entry.id   AF-A0A518V263-F1
#
_cell.length_a   1.000
_cell.length_b   1.000
_cell.length_c   1.000
_cell.angle_alpha   90.00
_cell.angle_beta   90.00
_cell.angle_gamma   90.00
#
_symmetry.space_group_name_H-M   'P 1'
#
loop_
_entity.id
_entity.type
_entity.pdbx_description
1 polymer ?
#
loop_
_entity_poly.entity_id
_entity_poly.type
_entity_poly.pdbx_seq_one_letter_code
_entity_poly.pdbx_strand_id
1 'polypeptide(L)'
;MSRFYSEQQESTRRSLPESSLSFAVITGVNEEERLLKVVLEPYGNESGWCRVLKDTFYPIPKHKDHPDPDGVHTHDEHDPQWPYKPGQEVLVGAITGMGHEQYVVLGLIDQGAVSDQ
;
A
#
# COMPACT_ATOMS: atom_id res chain seq x y z
N MET A 1 5.59 39.04 25.94
CA MET A 1 4.50 38.07 25.71
C MET A 1 4.70 37.27 24.41
N SER A 2 5.89 36.72 24.15
CA SER A 2 6.19 36.11 22.83
C SER A 2 6.82 34.71 22.90
N ARG A 3 7.08 34.16 24.09
CA ARG A 3 7.61 32.79 24.25
C ARG A 3 6.52 31.72 24.41
N PHE A 4 5.38 32.09 25.01
CA PHE A 4 4.25 31.19 25.23
C PHE A 4 3.57 30.69 23.95
N TYR A 5 3.58 31.48 22.86
CA TYR A 5 2.99 31.07 21.58
C TYR A 5 3.86 30.09 20.81
N SER A 6 5.18 30.17 20.96
CA SER A 6 6.12 29.26 20.31
C SER A 6 6.07 27.87 20.94
N GLU A 7 5.97 27.80 22.27
CA GLU A 7 5.85 26.53 23.01
C GLU A 7 4.52 25.82 22.76
N GLN A 8 3.43 26.57 22.49
CA GLN A 8 2.15 25.97 22.09
C GLN A 8 2.23 25.31 20.70
N GLN A 9 2.88 25.95 19.71
CA GLN A 9 3.08 25.34 18.39
C GLN A 9 3.97 24.08 18.45
N GLU A 10 5.01 24.08 19.28
CA GLU A 10 5.85 22.88 19.51
C GLU A 10 5.09 21.77 20.26
N SER A 11 4.18 22.11 21.16
CA SER A 11 3.37 21.11 21.89
C SER A 11 2.37 20.37 20.99
N THR A 12 1.83 21.02 19.96
CA THR A 12 1.00 20.35 18.95
C THR A 12 1.81 19.43 18.03
N ARG A 13 3.12 19.64 17.88
CA ARG A 13 4.02 18.76 17.12
C ARG A 13 4.46 17.50 17.88
N ARG A 14 4.04 17.35 19.15
CA ARG A 14 4.05 16.05 19.85
C ARG A 14 2.82 15.20 19.51
N SER A 15 2.13 15.51 18.44
CA SER A 15 1.25 14.58 17.75
C SER A 15 2.09 13.40 17.25
N LEU A 16 1.54 12.20 17.45
CA LEU A 16 1.99 10.88 16.99
C LEU A 16 2.91 10.92 15.76
N PRO A 17 3.89 10.00 15.62
CA PRO A 17 4.75 9.95 14.44
C PRO A 17 3.88 10.12 13.19
N GLU A 18 4.14 11.17 12.39
CA GLU A 18 3.54 11.32 11.07
C GLU A 18 4.04 10.14 10.25
N SER A 19 3.29 9.05 10.35
CA SER A 19 3.60 7.82 9.65
C SER A 19 3.51 8.17 8.18
N SER A 20 4.60 7.99 7.46
CA SER A 20 4.59 8.02 6.00
C SER A 20 3.78 6.86 5.42
N LEU A 21 3.12 6.05 6.24
CA LEU A 21 2.23 4.98 5.85
C LEU A 21 0.80 5.29 6.30
N SER A 22 -0.17 5.06 5.41
CA SER A 22 -1.59 5.24 5.68
C SER A 22 -2.40 4.09 5.06
N PHE A 23 -3.54 3.80 5.67
CA PHE A 23 -4.56 2.93 5.08
C PHE A 23 -5.35 3.72 4.04
N ALA A 24 -5.82 3.03 3.00
CA ALA A 24 -6.63 3.65 1.97
C ALA A 24 -7.54 2.64 1.28
N VAL A 25 -8.62 3.13 0.66
CA VAL A 25 -9.56 2.32 -0.13
C VAL A 25 -9.41 2.67 -1.60
N ILE A 26 -9.33 1.67 -2.48
CA ILE A 26 -9.26 1.88 -3.93
C ILE A 26 -10.59 2.45 -4.44
N THR A 27 -10.53 3.60 -5.10
CA THR A 27 -11.70 4.22 -5.77
C THR A 27 -11.63 4.14 -7.29
N GLY A 28 -10.44 3.97 -7.86
CA GLY A 28 -10.25 3.88 -9.31
C GLY A 28 -9.10 2.96 -9.70
N VAL A 29 -9.26 2.27 -10.84
CA VAL A 29 -8.25 1.37 -11.42
C VAL A 29 -8.02 1.77 -12.87
N ASN A 30 -6.76 2.00 -13.24
CA ASN A 30 -6.31 2.13 -14.61
C ASN A 30 -5.40 0.94 -14.92
N GLU A 31 -5.94 -0.08 -15.60
CA GLU A 31 -5.21 -1.31 -15.92
C GLU A 31 -4.16 -1.09 -17.01
N GLU A 32 -4.42 -0.22 -17.98
CA GLU A 32 -3.49 0.07 -19.08
C GLU A 32 -2.18 0.69 -18.57
N GLU A 33 -2.28 1.66 -17.66
CA GLU A 33 -1.11 2.35 -17.08
C GLU A 33 -0.67 1.73 -15.74
N ARG A 34 -1.39 0.73 -15.24
CA ARG A 34 -1.16 0.07 -13.94
C ARG A 34 -1.11 1.08 -12.78
N LEU A 35 -2.13 1.93 -12.71
CA LEU A 35 -2.28 2.96 -11.69
C LEU A 35 -3.56 2.74 -10.87
N LEU A 36 -3.53 3.15 -9.61
CA LEU A 36 -4.68 3.12 -8.71
C LEU A 36 -4.99 4.51 -8.21
N LYS A 37 -6.28 4.79 -7.98
CA LYS A 37 -6.72 5.97 -7.23
C LYS A 37 -7.29 5.50 -5.91
N VAL A 38 -6.95 6.19 -4.82
CA VAL A 38 -7.33 5.76 -3.47
C VAL A 38 -7.87 6.92 -2.65
N VAL A 39 -8.67 6.61 -1.63
CA VAL A 39 -9.09 7.55 -0.59
C VAL A 39 -8.37 7.17 0.69
N LEU A 40 -7.62 8.12 1.26
CA LEU A 40 -6.80 7.92 2.45
C LEU A 40 -7.65 7.92 3.72
N GLU A 41 -7.42 6.96 4.61
CA GLU A 41 -8.03 6.92 5.93
C GLU A 41 -7.10 7.54 6.99
N PRO A 42 -7.65 8.16 8.05
CA PRO A 42 -9.07 8.44 8.30
C PRO A 42 -9.58 9.72 7.62
N TYR A 43 -8.73 10.41 6.86
CA TYR A 43 -8.97 11.80 6.46
C TYR A 43 -9.97 11.96 5.30
N GLY A 44 -10.23 10.90 4.54
CA GLY A 44 -11.17 10.91 3.41
C GLY A 44 -10.67 11.67 2.18
N ASN A 45 -9.38 12.04 2.14
CA ASN A 45 -8.80 12.75 1.01
C ASN A 45 -8.54 11.78 -0.14
N GLU A 46 -9.02 12.12 -1.34
CA GLU A 46 -8.72 11.35 -2.55
C GLU A 46 -7.33 11.69 -3.09
N SER A 47 -6.56 10.66 -3.45
CA SER A 47 -5.25 10.80 -4.04
C SER A 47 -5.31 11.17 -5.54
N GLY A 48 -4.18 11.58 -6.09
CA GLY A 48 -3.94 11.43 -7.53
C GLY A 48 -3.79 9.96 -7.95
N TRP A 49 -3.41 9.71 -9.20
CA TRP A 49 -3.06 8.36 -9.65
C TRP A 49 -1.74 7.90 -9.01
N CYS A 50 -1.82 6.81 -8.25
CA CYS A 50 -0.74 6.19 -7.51
C CYS A 50 -0.10 5.07 -8.32
N ARG A 51 1.24 5.01 -8.27
CA ARG A 51 1.98 3.83 -8.72
C ARG A 51 1.81 2.71 -7.70
N VAL A 52 1.89 1.48 -8.20
CA VAL A 52 1.76 0.27 -7.39
C VAL A 52 3.10 -0.46 -7.35
N LEU A 53 3.51 -0.89 -6.16
CA LEU A 53 4.73 -1.65 -5.97
C LEU A 53 4.59 -3.02 -6.67
N LYS A 54 5.53 -3.33 -7.55
CA LYS A 54 5.60 -4.61 -8.25
C LYS A 54 5.97 -5.69 -7.22
N ASP A 55 5.28 -6.82 -7.24
CA ASP A 55 5.61 -8.06 -6.48
C ASP A 55 5.12 -8.22 -5.03
N THR A 56 4.00 -7.61 -4.61
CA THR A 56 3.44 -7.93 -3.28
C THR A 56 2.58 -9.21 -3.20
N PHE A 57 2.27 -9.87 -4.32
CA PHE A 57 1.32 -11.00 -4.33
C PHE A 57 1.76 -12.22 -5.16
N TYR A 58 3.05 -12.43 -5.36
CA TYR A 58 3.49 -13.76 -5.81
C TYR A 58 3.22 -14.76 -4.70
N PRO A 59 2.58 -15.92 -4.97
CA PRO A 59 2.70 -17.03 -4.04
C PRO A 59 4.19 -17.32 -3.93
N ILE A 60 4.78 -17.06 -2.76
CA ILE A 60 6.10 -17.60 -2.43
C ILE A 60 5.95 -19.10 -2.68
N PRO A 61 6.71 -19.69 -3.63
CA PRO A 61 6.62 -21.11 -3.89
C PRO A 61 6.75 -21.80 -2.54
N LYS A 62 5.75 -22.61 -2.17
CA LYS A 62 5.90 -23.46 -0.99
C LYS A 62 7.08 -24.37 -1.34
N HIS A 63 8.26 -24.09 -0.79
CA HIS A 63 9.31 -25.09 -0.68
C HIS A 63 8.70 -26.19 0.19
N LYS A 64 7.98 -27.12 -0.45
CA LYS A 64 7.70 -28.40 0.15
C LYS A 64 9.06 -29.04 0.33
N ASP A 65 9.30 -29.57 1.52
CA ASP A 65 10.45 -30.35 1.96
C ASP A 65 10.76 -31.58 1.07
N HIS A 66 11.02 -31.37 -0.21
CA HIS A 66 11.30 -32.41 -1.19
C HIS A 66 12.47 -31.95 -2.06
N PRO A 67 13.66 -32.57 -1.92
CA PRO A 67 14.69 -32.42 -2.92
C PRO A 67 14.18 -33.07 -4.21
N ASP A 68 14.23 -32.35 -5.33
CA ASP A 68 13.99 -32.93 -6.64
C ASP A 68 15.00 -34.08 -6.86
N PRO A 69 14.56 -35.32 -7.14
CA PRO A 69 15.47 -36.39 -7.52
C PRO A 69 15.98 -36.21 -8.96
N ASP A 70 15.27 -35.42 -9.77
CA ASP A 70 15.57 -35.19 -11.18
C ASP A 70 15.57 -33.67 -11.43
N GLY A 71 16.75 -33.05 -11.53
CA GLY A 71 16.93 -31.59 -11.60
C GLY A 71 16.34 -30.88 -12.82
N VAL A 72 15.01 -30.89 -12.95
CA VAL A 72 14.25 -30.13 -13.94
C VAL A 72 13.28 -29.26 -13.17
N HIS A 73 13.81 -28.19 -12.56
CA HIS A 73 13.00 -27.10 -12.05
C HIS A 73 12.26 -26.45 -13.23
N THR A 74 11.01 -26.82 -13.46
CA THR A 74 10.08 -25.90 -14.09
C THR A 74 9.72 -24.88 -13.03
N HIS A 75 10.49 -23.80 -12.96
CA HIS A 75 9.98 -22.54 -12.44
C HIS A 75 8.71 -22.25 -13.24
N ASP A 76 7.54 -22.57 -12.69
CA ASP A 76 6.29 -22.07 -13.24
C ASP A 76 6.42 -20.55 -13.22
N GLU A 77 6.61 -19.97 -14.42
CA GLU A 77 6.57 -18.55 -14.67
C GLU A 77 5.15 -18.08 -14.31
N HIS A 78 4.93 -17.79 -13.03
CA HIS A 78 3.69 -17.19 -12.60
C HIS A 78 3.64 -15.79 -13.20
N ASP A 79 2.77 -15.59 -14.17
CA ASP A 79 2.52 -14.26 -14.72
C ASP A 79 2.05 -13.32 -13.60
N PRO A 80 2.61 -12.09 -13.50
CA PRO A 80 2.22 -11.15 -12.46
C PRO A 80 0.75 -10.74 -12.67
N GLN A 81 -0.15 -11.24 -11.83
CA GLN A 81 -1.56 -10.88 -11.86
C GLN A 81 -1.77 -9.45 -11.37
N TRP A 82 -2.80 -8.76 -11.89
CA TRP A 82 -3.26 -7.46 -11.42
C TRP A 82 -4.52 -7.62 -10.56
N PRO A 83 -4.39 -7.83 -9.23
CA PRO A 83 -5.52 -8.25 -8.38
C PRO A 83 -6.41 -7.10 -7.89
N TYR A 84 -6.13 -5.85 -8.30
CA TYR A 84 -6.69 -4.65 -7.70
C TYR A 84 -8.07 -4.28 -8.27
N LYS A 85 -9.01 -4.00 -7.38
CA LYS A 85 -10.41 -3.62 -7.68
C LYS A 85 -10.87 -2.49 -6.76
N PRO A 86 -11.81 -1.63 -7.20
CA PRO A 86 -12.42 -0.64 -6.32
C PRO A 86 -13.05 -1.29 -5.07
N GLY A 87 -12.98 -0.59 -3.93
CA GLY A 87 -13.49 -1.04 -2.64
C GLY A 87 -12.53 -1.89 -1.81
N GLN A 88 -11.40 -2.32 -2.37
CA GLN A 88 -10.38 -3.04 -1.60
C GLN A 88 -9.52 -2.07 -0.77
N GLU A 89 -9.12 -2.52 0.41
CA GLU A 89 -8.18 -1.81 1.27
C GLU A 89 -6.73 -2.08 0.87
N VAL A 90 -5.93 -1.02 0.92
CA VAL A 90 -4.50 -1.04 0.61
C VAL A 90 -3.70 -0.28 1.65
N LEU A 91 -2.43 -0.66 1.77
CA LEU A 91 -1.42 0.15 2.46
C LEU A 91 -0.74 1.08 1.47
N VAL A 92 -0.63 2.36 1.84
CA VAL A 92 -0.07 3.42 1.00
C VAL A 92 1.11 4.07 1.70
N GLY A 93 2.19 4.29 0.96
CA GLY A 93 3.33 5.09 1.39
C GLY A 93 3.30 6.50 0.79
N ALA A 94 3.45 7.52 1.63
CA ALA A 94 3.66 8.91 1.26
C ALA A 94 5.14 9.18 0.98
N ILE A 95 5.40 9.80 -0.16
CA ILE A 95 6.70 10.31 -0.59
C ILE A 95 6.59 11.82 -0.62
N THR A 96 7.22 12.47 0.36
CA THR A 96 7.24 13.93 0.46
C THR A 96 8.52 14.47 -0.16
N GLY A 97 8.39 15.30 -1.19
CA GLY A 97 9.53 15.90 -1.88
C GLY A 97 9.16 17.19 -2.60
N MET A 98 10.04 18.20 -2.55
CA MET A 98 9.89 19.48 -3.26
C MET A 98 8.52 20.17 -3.07
N GLY A 99 7.92 20.07 -1.87
CA GLY A 99 6.64 20.70 -1.55
C GLY A 99 5.40 19.96 -2.05
N HIS A 100 5.57 18.76 -2.59
CA HIS A 100 4.48 17.88 -3.02
C HIS A 100 4.52 16.56 -2.26
N GLU A 101 3.33 16.01 -2.01
CA GLU A 101 3.15 14.67 -1.48
C GLU A 101 2.65 13.76 -2.61
N GLN A 102 3.34 12.65 -2.82
CA GLN A 102 2.95 11.61 -3.76
C GLN A 102 2.73 10.31 -3.01
N TYR A 103 1.83 9.47 -3.52
CA TYR A 103 1.47 8.23 -2.86
C TYR A 103 1.81 7.03 -3.73
N VAL A 104 2.33 5.97 -3.09
CA VAL A 104 2.63 4.68 -3.71
C VAL A 104 1.84 3.61 -2.97
N VAL A 105 1.11 2.78 -3.71
CA VAL A 105 0.42 1.62 -3.14
C VAL A 105 1.43 0.53 -2.89
N LEU A 106 1.59 0.15 -1.63
CA LEU A 106 2.51 -0.90 -1.20
C LEU A 106 1.89 -2.29 -1.40
N GLY A 107 0.59 -2.44 -1.18
CA GLY A 107 -0.12 -3.69 -1.46
C GLY A 107 -1.54 -3.70 -0.87
N LEU A 108 -2.31 -4.72 -1.23
CA LEU A 108 -3.59 -5.05 -0.58
C LEU A 108 -3.37 -5.43 0.88
N ILE A 109 -4.37 -5.11 1.70
CA ILE A 109 -4.46 -5.59 3.07
C ILE A 109 -5.36 -6.81 3.05
N ASP A 110 -4.89 -7.90 3.65
CA ASP A 110 -5.72 -9.09 3.83
C ASP A 110 -6.85 -8.76 4.82
N GLN A 111 -8.08 -8.77 4.32
CA GLN A 111 -9.29 -8.57 5.12
C GLN A 111 -9.73 -9.85 5.86
N GLY A 112 -8.95 -10.94 5.73
CA GLY A 112 -9.31 -12.26 6.22
C GLY A 112 -10.41 -12.89 5.38
N ALA A 113 -10.61 -14.20 5.55
CA ALA A 113 -11.81 -14.84 5.03
C ALA A 113 -13.01 -14.31 5.82
N VAL A 114 -13.86 -13.51 5.19
CA VAL A 114 -15.20 -13.27 5.71
C VAL A 114 -15.89 -14.63 5.71
N SER A 115 -15.96 -15.28 6.87
CA SER A 115 -16.83 -16.44 7.03
C SER A 115 -18.26 -15.93 6.89
N ASP A 116 -18.90 -16.29 5.79
CA ASP A 116 -20.35 -16.17 5.64
C ASP A 116 -20.99 -16.88 6.86
N GLN A 117 -21.66 -16.10 7.71
CA GLN A 117 -22.53 -16.61 8.78
C GLN A 117 -23.95 -16.81 8.26
#